data_AF-A0A9Q3PLV2-F1
#
_entry.id   AF-A0A9Q3PLV2-F1
#
_cell.length_a   1.000
_cell.length_b   1.000
_cell.length_c   1.000
_cell.angle_alpha   90.00
_cell.angle_beta   90.00
_cell.angle_gamma   90.00
#
_symmetry.space_group_name_H-M   'P 1'
#
loop_
_entity.id
_entity.type
_entity.pdbx_description
1 polymer ?
#
loop_
_entity_poly.entity_id
_entity_poly.type
_entity_poly.pdbx_seq_one_letter_code
_entity_poly.pdbx_strand_id
1 'polypeptide(L)'
;MPKSKQEYRREISTYYSYSIAKIPLEVVHMDWVAALPPSGDRSYNSCLFIVGRYSNTPIFLPCHKDDTAMDTALLLWISVISHTGLFKNIISDGDSKFTSAL
;
A
#
# COMPACT_ATOMS: atom_id res chain seq x y z
N MET A 1 -1.83 8.90 -27.95
CA MET A 1 -2.52 9.36 -26.73
C MET A 1 -1.95 8.60 -25.53
N PRO A 2 -1.74 9.25 -24.37
CA PRO A 2 -1.37 8.52 -23.16
C PRO A 2 -2.48 7.53 -22.77
N LYS A 3 -2.10 6.34 -22.30
CA LYS A 3 -3.04 5.29 -21.87
C LYS A 3 -3.90 5.80 -20.71
N SER A 4 -5.18 5.41 -20.69
CA SER A 4 -6.08 5.70 -19.57
C SER A 4 -5.67 4.92 -18.31
N LYS A 5 -6.07 5.42 -17.13
CA LYS A 5 -5.82 4.75 -15.84
C LYS A 5 -6.35 3.31 -15.80
N GLN A 6 -7.45 3.02 -16.50
CA GLN A 6 -7.99 1.67 -16.62
C GLN A 6 -7.15 0.75 -17.52
N GLU A 7 -6.61 1.27 -18.62
CA GLU A 7 -5.72 0.51 -19.51
C GLU A 7 -4.41 0.16 -18.81
N TYR A 8 -3.84 1.10 -18.07
CA TYR A 8 -2.66 0.86 -17.22
C TYR A 8 -2.93 -0.21 -16.16
N ARG A 9 -4.10 -0.15 -15.51
CA ARG A 9 -4.53 -1.17 -14.53
C ARG A 9 -4.68 -2.56 -15.16
N ARG A 10 -5.24 -2.66 -16.37
CA ARG A 10 -5.38 -3.94 -17.08
C ARG A 10 -4.03 -4.51 -17.48
N GLU A 11 -3.13 -3.70 -18.02
CA GLU A 11 -1.80 -4.12 -18.44
C GLU A 11 -0.92 -4.53 -17.26
N ILE A 12 -0.91 -3.76 -16.16
CA ILE A 12 -0.29 -4.15 -14.89
C ILE A 12 -0.91 -5.46 -14.39
N SER A 13 -2.23 -5.61 -14.43
CA SER A 13 -2.87 -6.86 -14.04
C SER A 13 -2.41 -8.06 -14.88
N THR A 14 -2.21 -7.89 -16.19
CA THR A 14 -1.69 -8.93 -17.10
C THR A 14 -0.20 -9.20 -16.88
N TYR A 15 0.64 -8.18 -16.69
CA TYR A 15 2.07 -8.36 -16.42
C TYR A 15 2.31 -9.10 -15.10
N TYR A 16 1.57 -8.74 -14.05
CA TYR A 16 1.66 -9.39 -12.75
C TYR A 16 0.82 -10.68 -12.64
N SER A 17 -0.01 -11.03 -13.63
CA SER A 17 -0.65 -12.37 -13.64
C SER A 17 0.39 -13.49 -13.81
N TYR A 18 1.59 -13.15 -14.31
CA TYR A 18 2.72 -14.07 -14.40
C TYR A 18 3.51 -14.24 -13.08
N SER A 19 3.33 -13.35 -12.10
CA SER A 19 3.94 -13.44 -10.78
C SER A 19 2.90 -13.90 -9.75
N ILE A 20 2.59 -15.19 -9.74
CA ILE A 20 1.80 -15.81 -8.68
C ILE A 20 2.60 -15.68 -7.38
N ALA A 21 2.10 -14.88 -6.43
CA ALA A 21 2.68 -14.82 -5.10
C ALA A 21 2.64 -16.22 -4.48
N LYS A 22 3.78 -16.72 -4.00
CA LYS A 22 3.92 -18.09 -3.48
C LYS A 22 3.69 -18.15 -1.97
N ILE A 23 3.88 -17.03 -1.28
CA ILE A 23 3.70 -16.90 0.17
C ILE A 23 2.89 -15.63 0.51
N PRO A 24 2.24 -15.58 1.68
CA PRO A 24 1.55 -14.38 2.16
C PRO A 24 2.44 -13.15 2.10
N LEU A 25 1.88 -12.02 1.67
CA LEU A 25 2.51 -10.70 1.62
C LEU A 25 3.83 -10.61 0.81
N GLU A 26 4.16 -11.60 -0.02
CA GLU A 26 5.31 -11.52 -0.93
C GLU A 26 5.18 -10.37 -1.93
N VAL A 27 3.99 -10.26 -2.52
CA VAL A 27 3.60 -9.19 -3.43
C VAL A 27 2.37 -8.53 -2.84
N VAL A 28 2.46 -7.22 -2.57
CA VAL A 28 1.38 -6.45 -1.96
C VAL A 28 0.93 -5.32 -2.87
N HIS A 29 -0.37 -5.02 -2.84
CA HIS A 29 -0.91 -3.75 -3.30
C HIS A 29 -1.05 -2.82 -2.10
N MET A 30 -0.62 -1.57 -2.28
CA MET A 30 -0.69 -0.55 -1.24
C MET A 30 -1.33 0.72 -1.79
N ASP A 31 -2.24 1.31 -1.03
CA ASP A 31 -2.94 2.55 -1.38
C ASP A 31 -3.41 3.27 -0.11
N TRP A 32 -3.64 4.58 -0.17
CA TRP A 32 -4.23 5.33 0.93
C TRP A 32 -5.72 5.56 0.71
N VAL A 33 -6.49 5.30 1.76
CA VAL A 33 -7.83 5.85 1.91
C VAL A 33 -7.68 7.17 2.66
N ALA A 34 -7.75 8.29 1.93
CA ALA A 34 -7.65 9.64 2.49
C ALA A 34 -9.03 10.26 2.76
N ALA A 35 -9.04 11.40 3.45
CA ALA A 35 -10.22 12.21 3.74
C ALA A 35 -11.31 11.49 4.56
N LEU A 36 -10.88 10.64 5.49
CA LEU A 36 -11.76 10.05 6.48
C LEU A 36 -12.06 11.07 7.59
N PRO A 37 -13.27 11.06 8.19
CA PRO A 37 -13.53 11.82 9.40
C PRO A 37 -12.52 11.44 10.51
N PRO A 38 -11.89 12.42 11.19
CA PRO A 38 -10.99 12.14 12.30
C PRO A 38 -11.65 11.24 13.34
N SER A 39 -10.98 10.14 13.69
CA SER A 39 -11.56 9.09 14.54
C SER A 39 -10.57 8.54 15.57
N GLY A 40 -11.10 8.10 16.72
CA GLY A 40 -10.34 7.53 17.83
C GLY A 40 -9.50 8.55 18.62
N ASP A 41 -8.82 8.08 19.67
CA ASP A 41 -8.09 8.96 20.61
C ASP A 41 -6.96 9.75 19.95
N ARG A 42 -6.41 9.25 18.84
CA ARG A 42 -5.33 9.90 18.07
C ARG A 42 -5.83 10.68 16.84
N SER A 43 -7.16 10.78 16.67
CA SER A 43 -7.79 11.56 15.59
C SER A 43 -7.26 11.21 14.19
N TYR A 44 -7.09 9.93 13.90
CA TYR A 44 -6.64 9.47 12.59
C TYR A 44 -7.66 9.84 11.51
N ASN A 45 -7.17 10.33 10.37
CA ASN A 45 -7.99 10.86 9.28
C ASN A 45 -7.64 10.24 7.91
N SER A 46 -6.75 9.25 7.89
CA SER A 46 -6.42 8.44 6.73
C SER A 46 -6.13 6.99 7.17
N CYS A 47 -6.06 6.09 6.21
CA CYS A 47 -5.71 4.70 6.44
C CYS A 47 -4.86 4.18 5.28
N LEU A 48 -3.69 3.61 5.59
CA LEU A 48 -2.89 2.87 4.63
C LEU A 48 -3.48 1.47 4.52
N PHE A 49 -3.89 1.12 3.30
CA PHE A 49 -4.49 -0.15 2.95
C PHE A 49 -3.46 -1.04 2.25
N ILE A 50 -3.31 -2.28 2.73
CA ILE A 50 -2.35 -3.24 2.20
C ILE A 50 -3.08 -4.55 1.90
N VAL A 51 -2.95 -5.08 0.68
CA VAL A 51 -3.52 -6.37 0.29
C VAL A 51 -2.45 -7.26 -0.33
N GLY A 52 -2.26 -8.44 0.25
CA GLY A 52 -1.41 -9.46 -0.33
C GLY A 52 -2.05 -10.07 -1.58
N ARG A 53 -1.25 -10.37 -2.61
CA ARG A 53 -1.74 -11.11 -3.79
C ARG A 53 -2.01 -12.59 -3.51
N TYR A 54 -1.38 -13.16 -2.49
CA TYR A 54 -1.59 -14.55 -2.08
C TYR A 54 -2.96 -14.75 -1.41
N SER A 55 -3.39 -13.77 -0.61
CA SER A 55 -4.61 -13.81 0.17
C SER A 55 -5.32 -12.46 0.08
N ASN A 56 -6.59 -12.44 -0.31
CA ASN A 56 -7.40 -11.21 -0.39
C ASN A 56 -7.78 -10.62 0.99
N THR A 57 -7.02 -10.93 2.04
CA THR A 57 -7.21 -10.37 3.38
C THR A 57 -6.48 -9.03 3.47
N PRO A 58 -7.21 -7.91 3.64
CA PRO A 58 -6.60 -6.61 3.78
C PRO A 58 -6.04 -6.37 5.18
N ILE A 59 -4.99 -5.56 5.24
CA ILE A 59 -4.46 -4.94 6.47
C ILE A 59 -4.74 -3.45 6.36
N PHE A 60 -5.31 -2.88 7.42
CA PHE A 60 -5.62 -1.45 7.52
C PHE A 60 -4.75 -0.84 8.62
N LEU A 61 -3.95 0.16 8.27
CA LEU A 61 -3.10 0.90 9.21
C LEU A 61 -3.62 2.33 9.34
N PRO A 62 -4.22 2.72 10.47
CA PRO A 62 -4.69 4.08 10.66
C PRO A 62 -3.51 5.05 10.71
N CYS A 63 -3.63 6.17 10.00
CA CYS A 63 -2.58 7.17 9.81
C CYS A 63 -3.19 8.55 9.61
N HIS A 64 -2.35 9.55 9.40
CA HIS A 64 -2.76 10.90 9.06
C HIS A 64 -2.46 11.17 7.60
N LYS A 65 -3.34 11.93 6.94
CA LYS A 65 -3.18 12.33 5.54
C LYS A 65 -1.85 13.03 5.27
N ASP A 66 -1.39 13.78 6.26
CA ASP A 66 -0.19 14.63 6.18
C ASP A 66 1.07 13.91 6.70
N ASP A 67 0.98 12.61 7.01
CA ASP A 67 2.14 11.78 7.36
C ASP A 67 3.18 11.82 6.24
N THR A 68 4.45 11.91 6.62
CA THR A 68 5.56 11.93 5.65
C THR A 68 5.84 10.53 5.11
N ALA A 69 6.71 10.44 4.09
CA ALA A 69 7.22 9.16 3.61
C ALA A 69 7.94 8.39 4.73
N MET A 70 8.70 9.09 5.58
CA MET A 70 9.37 8.49 6.75
C MET A 70 8.38 7.99 7.80
N ASP A 71 7.34 8.76 8.13
CA ASP A 71 6.29 8.33 9.08
C ASP A 71 5.59 7.06 8.57
N THR A 72 5.29 7.04 7.26
CA THR A 72 4.72 5.87 6.58
C THR A 72 5.66 4.67 6.67
N ALA A 73 6.94 4.85 6.36
CA ALA A 73 7.92 3.77 6.38
C ALA A 73 8.06 3.17 7.79
N LEU A 74 8.09 4.02 8.82
CA LEU A 74 8.14 3.60 10.22
C LEU A 74 6.86 2.86 10.63
N LEU A 75 5.68 3.39 10.28
CA LEU A 75 4.39 2.74 10.55
C LEU A 75 4.34 1.33 9.93
N LEU A 76 4.74 1.22 8.67
CA LEU A 76 4.80 -0.05 7.94
C LEU A 76 5.81 -1.02 8.57
N TRP A 77 7.00 -0.52 8.92
CA TRP A 77 8.06 -1.32 9.51
C TRP A 77 7.62 -1.93 10.83
N ILE A 78 7.11 -1.10 11.74
CA ILE A 78 6.74 -1.50 13.09
C ILE A 78 5.49 -2.38 13.09
N SER A 79 4.50 -2.06 12.25
CA SER A 79 3.17 -2.69 12.34
C SER A 79 3.03 -3.95 11.48
N VAL A 80 3.82 -4.09 10.41
CA VAL A 80 3.64 -5.19 9.44
C VAL A 80 4.94 -5.93 9.18
N ILE A 81 6.00 -5.24 8.74
CA ILE A 81 7.24 -5.90 8.31
C ILE A 81 7.93 -6.63 9.47
N SER A 82 7.91 -6.04 10.67
CA SER A 82 8.43 -6.65 11.90
C SER A 82 7.83 -8.04 12.22
N HIS A 83 6.59 -8.28 11.80
CA HIS A 83 5.84 -9.51 12.07
C HIS A 83 5.80 -10.47 10.88
N THR A 84 5.88 -9.95 9.65
CA THR A 84 5.61 -10.70 8.42
C THR A 84 6.83 -10.88 7.52
N GLY A 85 7.91 -10.14 7.78
CA GLY A 85 9.08 -10.07 6.91
C GLY A 85 8.95 -9.00 5.82
N LEU A 86 9.95 -8.97 4.93
CA LEU A 86 10.02 -7.99 3.84
C LEU A 86 9.13 -8.41 2.66
N PHE A 87 8.43 -7.44 2.09
CA PHE A 87 7.77 -7.62 0.81
C PHE A 87 8.82 -7.68 -0.30
N LYS A 88 8.60 -8.52 -1.32
CA LYS A 88 9.45 -8.53 -2.52
C LYS A 88 9.03 -7.46 -3.52
N ASN A 89 7.72 -7.21 -3.61
CA ASN A 89 7.16 -6.28 -4.57
C ASN A 89 6.02 -5.49 -3.93
N ILE A 90 6.11 -4.16 -4.00
CA ILE A 90 5.02 -3.25 -3.67
C ILE A 90 4.45 -2.72 -4.98
N ILE A 91 3.14 -2.83 -5.13
CA ILE A 91 2.39 -2.24 -6.23
C ILE A 91 1.59 -1.09 -5.63
N SER A 92 1.95 0.13 -6.00
CA SER A 92 1.30 1.34 -5.52
C SER A 92 0.83 2.20 -6.68
N ASP A 93 0.13 3.29 -6.36
CA ASP A 93 0.03 4.42 -7.28
C ASP A 93 1.27 5.32 -7.19
N GLY A 94 1.21 6.48 -7.84
CA GLY A 94 2.29 7.47 -7.86
C GLY A 94 2.27 8.46 -6.70
N ASP A 95 1.67 8.15 -5.56
CA ASP A 95 1.69 9.03 -4.39
C ASP A 95 3.15 9.40 -4.00
N SER A 96 3.35 10.66 -3.62
CA SER A 96 4.67 11.19 -3.27
C SER A 96 5.33 10.44 -2.13
N LYS A 97 4.56 9.81 -1.24
CA LYS A 97 5.10 9.01 -0.13
C LYS A 97 5.78 7.72 -0.61
N PHE A 98 5.39 7.15 -1.75
CA PHE A 98 6.05 5.98 -2.34
C PHE A 98 7.23 6.34 -3.25
N THR A 99 7.19 7.53 -3.84
CA THR A 99 8.21 8.00 -4.79
C THR A 99 9.24 8.92 -4.15
N SER A 100 9.08 9.23 -2.86
CA SER A 100 10.04 10.04 -2.14
C SER A 100 11.39 9.34 -2.09
N ALA A 101 12.47 10.11 -2.27
CA ALA A 101 13.80 9.63 -1.96
C ALA A 101 14.06 9.57 -0.44
N LEU A 102 13.18 10.21 0.36
CA LEU A 102 13.23 10.34 1.82
C LEU A 102 11.84 10.54 2.44
#